data_AF-A0A7Z9TEF7-F1
#
_entry.id   AF-A0A7Z9TEF7-F1
#
_cell.length_a   1.000
_cell.length_b   1.000
_cell.length_c   1.000
_cell.angle_alpha   90.00
_cell.angle_beta   90.00
_cell.angle_gamma   90.00
#
_symmetry.space_group_name_H-M   'P 1'
#
loop_
_entity.id
_entity.type
_entity.pdbx_description
1 polymer ?
#
loop_
_entity_poly.entity_id
_entity_poly.type
_entity_poly.pdbx_seq_one_letter_code
_entity_poly.pdbx_strand_id
1 'polypeptide(L)'
;MLYLTIISIYLFLLIGVGIYKSKKIKTQADFAVAGRTLSPWILVGTMLATWIGTGSILGNAGKTYETGMAALILPIGGTLGIILLTRIAGKVRSYEKFTVPEIIGDRYGPAARL
;
A
#
# COMPACT_ATOMS: atom_id res chain seq x y z
N MET A 1 1.83 -21.18 -25.59
CA MET A 1 2.66 -20.07 -26.09
C MET A 1 2.06 -18.70 -25.77
N LEU A 2 0.79 -18.44 -26.10
CA LEU A 2 0.12 -17.15 -25.81
C LEU A 2 0.27 -16.64 -24.35
N TYR A 3 0.05 -17.51 -23.34
CA TYR A 3 0.16 -17.12 -21.93
C TYR A 3 1.56 -16.64 -21.53
N LEU A 4 2.59 -17.35 -21.97
CA LEU A 4 3.98 -16.98 -21.69
C LEU A 4 4.33 -15.64 -22.34
N THR A 5 3.83 -15.38 -23.55
CA THR A 5 4.02 -14.11 -24.25
C THR A 5 3.38 -12.96 -23.47
N ILE A 6 2.14 -13.11 -23.00
CA ILE A 6 1.44 -12.07 -22.22
C ILE A 6 2.16 -11.80 -20.90
N ILE A 7 2.58 -12.84 -20.17
CA ILE A 7 3.31 -12.70 -18.90
C ILE A 7 4.64 -11.96 -19.16
N SER A 8 5.36 -12.33 -20.21
CA SER A 8 6.63 -11.69 -20.57
C SER A 8 6.43 -10.21 -20.86
N ILE A 9 5.44 -9.85 -21.70
CA ILE A 9 5.12 -8.46 -22.02
C ILE A 9 4.78 -7.67 -20.75
N TYR A 10 3.97 -8.23 -19.86
CA TYR A 10 3.61 -7.60 -18.60
C TYR A 10 4.84 -7.31 -17.71
N LEU A 11 5.73 -8.30 -17.55
CA LEU A 11 6.96 -8.13 -16.77
C LEU A 11 7.89 -7.09 -17.38
N PHE A 12 8.09 -7.11 -18.70
CA PHE A 12 8.92 -6.10 -19.38
C PHE A 12 8.33 -4.69 -19.28
N LEU A 13 7.01 -4.56 -19.35
CA LEU A 13 6.33 -3.27 -19.11
C LEU A 13 6.58 -2.76 -17.70
N LEU A 14 6.45 -3.61 -16.68
CA LEU A 14 6.73 -3.22 -15.29
C LEU A 14 8.18 -2.76 -15.10
N ILE A 15 9.14 -3.51 -15.65
CA ILE A 15 10.56 -3.15 -15.61
C ILE A 15 10.79 -1.82 -16.33
N GLY A 16 10.21 -1.64 -17.52
CA GLY A 16 10.33 -0.41 -18.30
C GLY A 16 9.80 0.82 -17.56
N VAL A 17 8.62 0.69 -16.93
CA VAL A 17 8.04 1.75 -16.10
C VAL A 17 8.93 2.05 -14.89
N GLY A 18 9.46 1.01 -14.24
CA GLY A 18 10.38 1.14 -13.10
C GLY A 18 11.64 1.90 -13.48
N ILE A 19 12.30 1.52 -14.57
CA ILE A 19 13.50 2.21 -15.08
C ILE A 19 13.17 3.65 -15.45
N TYR A 20 12.08 3.90 -16.17
CA TYR A 20 11.68 5.25 -16.55
C TYR A 20 11.43 6.16 -15.35
N LYS A 21 10.77 5.65 -14.31
CA LYS A 21 10.50 6.39 -13.07
C LYS A 21 11.74 6.55 -12.20
N SER A 22 12.63 5.57 -12.16
CA SER A 22 13.89 5.64 -11.39
C SER A 22 14.75 6.84 -11.81
N LYS A 23 14.77 7.18 -13.11
CA LYS A 23 15.49 8.36 -13.65
C LYS A 23 14.95 9.70 -13.15
N LYS A 24 13.74 9.74 -12.56
CA LYS A 24 13.11 10.95 -12.02
C LYS A 24 13.34 11.13 -10.52
N ILE A 25 13.91 10.14 -9.84
CA ILE A 25 14.12 10.17 -8.39
C ILE A 25 15.44 10.90 -8.11
N LYS A 26 15.37 12.02 -7.39
CA LYS A 26 16.56 12.82 -7.02
C LYS A 26 16.78 12.91 -5.52
N THR A 27 15.71 12.79 -4.73
CA THR A 27 15.75 12.93 -3.27
C THR A 27 15.14 11.72 -2.56
N GLN A 28 15.43 11.56 -1.28
CA GLN A 28 14.80 10.52 -0.44
C GLN A 28 13.29 10.71 -0.34
N ALA A 29 12.79 11.96 -0.38
CA ALA A 29 11.36 12.24 -0.40
C ALA A 29 10.70 11.81 -1.72
N ASP A 30 11.40 11.95 -2.86
CA ASP A 30 10.92 11.44 -4.15
C ASP A 30 10.83 9.92 -4.17
N PHE A 31 11.75 9.24 -3.48
CA PHE A 31 11.75 7.79 -3.37
C PHE A 31 10.68 7.28 -2.39
N ALA A 32 10.63 7.85 -1.18
CA ALA A 32 9.79 7.34 -0.09
C ALA A 32 8.33 7.78 -0.17
N VAL A 33 8.05 9.00 -0.64
CA VAL A 33 6.69 9.58 -0.64
C VAL A 33 6.29 10.17 -1.99
N ALA A 34 7.02 9.85 -3.07
CA ALA A 34 6.80 10.42 -4.41
C ALA A 34 6.72 11.96 -4.42
N GLY A 35 7.51 12.60 -3.55
CA GLY A 35 7.54 14.06 -3.39
C GLY A 35 6.22 14.67 -2.91
N ARG A 36 5.28 13.86 -2.38
CA ARG A 36 3.92 14.27 -1.98
C ARG A 36 3.10 14.91 -3.12
N THR A 37 3.46 14.63 -4.36
CA THR A 37 2.82 15.18 -5.57
C THR A 37 1.67 14.34 -6.10
N LEU A 38 1.45 13.15 -5.53
CA LEU A 38 0.42 12.23 -5.99
C LEU A 38 -0.99 12.77 -5.68
N SER A 39 -1.85 12.73 -6.70
CA SER A 39 -3.28 13.00 -6.54
C SER A 39 -3.91 11.98 -5.57
N PRO A 40 -4.89 12.39 -4.73
CA PRO A 40 -5.55 11.49 -3.77
C PRO A 40 -6.08 10.20 -4.41
N TRP A 41 -6.59 10.26 -5.64
CA TRP A 41 -7.09 9.09 -6.35
C TRP A 41 -6.02 8.05 -6.66
N ILE A 42 -4.82 8.51 -7.05
CA ILE A 42 -3.69 7.61 -7.32
C ILE A 42 -3.23 6.97 -6.01
N LEU A 43 -3.17 7.75 -4.93
CA LEU A 43 -2.78 7.26 -3.60
C LEU A 43 -3.73 6.16 -3.09
N VAL A 44 -5.05 6.35 -3.23
CA VAL A 44 -6.05 5.34 -2.89
C VAL A 44 -5.87 4.09 -3.75
N GLY A 45 -5.64 4.26 -5.06
CA GLY A 45 -5.37 3.15 -5.97
C GLY A 45 -4.14 2.34 -5.57
N THR A 46 -3.04 2.99 -5.20
CA THR A 46 -1.83 2.29 -4.73
C THR A 46 -2.06 1.59 -3.39
N MET A 47 -2.82 2.19 -2.47
CA MET A 47 -3.19 1.55 -1.20
C MET A 47 -4.02 0.28 -1.43
N LEU A 48 -5.00 0.34 -2.33
CA LEU A 48 -5.80 -0.83 -2.71
C LEU A 48 -4.95 -1.92 -3.36
N ALA A 49 -4.02 -1.53 -4.25
CA ALA A 49 -3.10 -2.47 -4.89
C ALA A 49 -2.17 -3.16 -3.89
N THR A 50 -1.70 -2.46 -2.85
CA THR A 50 -0.90 -3.06 -1.77
C THR A 50 -1.74 -3.98 -0.88
N TRP A 51 -3.00 -3.64 -0.65
CA TRP A 51 -3.89 -4.42 0.22
C TRP A 51 -4.38 -5.72 -0.43
N ILE A 52 -4.65 -5.68 -1.74
CA ILE A 52 -5.17 -6.82 -2.51
C ILE A 52 -3.99 -7.61 -3.11
N GLY A 53 -3.48 -8.58 -2.35
CA GLY A 53 -2.49 -9.55 -2.83
C GLY A 53 -3.10 -10.90 -3.19
N THR A 54 -2.30 -11.75 -3.85
CA THR A 54 -2.67 -13.15 -4.16
C THR A 54 -3.09 -13.94 -2.93
N GLY A 55 -2.42 -13.72 -1.79
CA GLY A 55 -2.78 -14.33 -0.51
C GLY A 55 -4.15 -13.86 0.02
N SER A 56 -4.49 -12.58 -0.13
CA SER A 56 -5.80 -12.06 0.23
C SER A 56 -6.91 -12.65 -0.64
N ILE A 57 -6.67 -12.81 -1.95
CA ILE A 57 -7.64 -13.38 -2.89
C ILE A 57 -7.91 -14.86 -2.57
N LEU A 58 -6.86 -15.68 -2.51
CA LEU A 58 -6.99 -17.11 -2.24
C LEU A 58 -7.48 -17.36 -0.81
N GLY A 59 -6.98 -16.59 0.17
CA GLY A 59 -7.39 -16.71 1.57
C GLY A 59 -8.86 -16.35 1.79
N ASN A 60 -9.32 -15.24 1.22
CA ASN A 60 -10.74 -14.86 1.31
C ASN A 60 -11.63 -15.85 0.55
N ALA A 61 -11.19 -16.36 -0.61
CA ALA A 61 -11.93 -17.37 -1.37
C ALA A 61 -12.07 -18.67 -0.58
N GLY A 62 -10.97 -19.17 0.01
CA GLY A 62 -10.99 -20.36 0.87
C GLY A 62 -11.86 -20.15 2.11
N LYS A 63 -11.77 -18.99 2.76
CA LYS A 63 -12.61 -18.69 3.92
C LYS A 63 -14.09 -18.61 3.58
N THR A 64 -14.41 -18.05 2.41
CA THR A 64 -15.79 -17.98 1.90
C THR A 64 -16.32 -19.38 1.57
N TYR A 65 -15.46 -20.27 1.06
CA TYR A 65 -15.84 -21.66 0.83
C TYR A 65 -16.20 -22.39 2.14
N GLU A 66 -15.45 -22.17 3.22
CA GLU A 66 -15.70 -22.80 4.53
C GLU A 66 -16.88 -22.19 5.31
N THR A 67 -16.95 -20.85 5.34
CA THR A 67 -17.82 -20.11 6.26
C THR A 67 -18.93 -19.31 5.56
N GLY A 68 -19.01 -19.41 4.24
CA GLY A 68 -20.00 -18.69 3.43
C GLY A 68 -19.89 -17.17 3.58
N MET A 69 -21.03 -16.51 3.67
CA MET A 69 -21.12 -15.04 3.81
C MET A 69 -20.47 -14.50 5.09
N ALA A 70 -20.25 -15.33 6.12
CA ALA A 70 -19.58 -14.89 7.34
C ALA A 70 -18.12 -14.46 7.09
N ALA A 71 -17.48 -14.98 6.03
CA ALA A 71 -16.14 -14.57 5.62
C ALA A 71 -16.04 -13.07 5.25
N LEU A 72 -17.15 -12.42 4.93
CA LEU A 72 -17.20 -10.99 4.60
C LEU A 72 -16.86 -10.08 5.79
N ILE A 73 -16.86 -10.59 7.01
CA ILE A 73 -16.51 -9.81 8.19
C ILE A 73 -15.07 -9.25 8.11
N LEU A 74 -14.15 -9.98 7.48
CA LEU A 74 -12.77 -9.56 7.29
C LEU A 74 -12.64 -8.35 6.34
N PRO A 75 -13.14 -8.41 5.08
CA PRO A 75 -13.09 -7.26 4.17
C PRO A 75 -13.94 -6.08 4.65
N ILE A 76 -15.11 -6.32 5.27
CA ILE A 76 -15.95 -5.26 5.83
C ILE A 76 -15.23 -4.58 7.00
N GLY A 77 -14.66 -5.37 7.93
CA GLY A 77 -13.91 -4.86 9.07
C GLY A 77 -12.67 -4.06 8.63
N GLY A 78 -11.92 -4.56 7.63
CA GLY A 78 -10.79 -3.83 7.06
C GLY A 78 -11.19 -2.49 6.43
N THR A 79 -12.31 -2.47 5.69
CA THR A 79 -12.83 -1.25 5.06
C THR A 79 -13.26 -0.22 6.11
N LEU A 80 -14.00 -0.65 7.13
CA LEU A 80 -14.41 0.20 8.25
C LEU A 80 -13.20 0.73 9.03
N GLY A 81 -12.19 -0.09 9.25
CA GLY A 81 -10.94 0.31 9.89
C GLY A 81 -10.22 1.42 9.12
N ILE A 82 -10.11 1.31 7.79
CA ILE A 82 -9.50 2.35 6.95
C ILE A 82 -10.30 3.66 7.00
N ILE A 83 -11.63 3.58 6.96
CA ILE A 83 -12.50 4.77 7.10
C ILE A 83 -12.25 5.47 8.44
N LEU A 84 -12.13 4.70 9.52
CA LEU A 84 -11.88 5.23 10.86
C LEU A 84 -10.48 5.86 10.96
N LEU A 85 -9.47 5.20 10.40
CA LEU A 85 -8.09 5.71 10.34
C LEU A 85 -7.96 6.99 9.51
N THR A 86 -8.82 7.19 8.51
CA THR A 86 -8.82 8.42 7.69
C THR A 86 -9.07 9.67 8.54
N ARG A 87 -9.78 9.56 9.68
CA ARG A 87 -9.94 10.67 10.64
C ARG A 87 -8.63 11.08 11.31
N ILE A 88 -7.73 10.13 11.53
CA ILE A 88 -6.43 10.34 12.20
C ILE A 88 -5.33 10.64 11.18
N ALA A 89 -5.52 10.24 9.91
CA ALA A 89 -4.55 10.41 8.84
C ALA A 89 -4.07 11.87 8.67
N GLY A 90 -4.96 12.85 8.84
CA GLY A 90 -4.58 14.27 8.79
C GLY A 90 -3.56 14.66 9.87
N LYS A 91 -3.74 14.16 11.09
CA LYS A 91 -2.83 14.40 12.23
C LYS A 91 -1.52 13.65 12.09
N VAL A 92 -1.53 12.46 11.46
CA VAL A 92 -0.30 11.70 11.19
C VAL A 92 0.52 12.41 10.10
N ARG A 93 -0.16 12.93 9.06
CA ARG A 93 0.51 13.64 7.96
C ARG A 93 1.21 14.92 8.41
N SER A 94 0.73 15.60 9.47
CA SER A 94 1.38 16.81 10.00
C SER A 94 2.70 16.58 10.71
N TYR A 95 3.06 15.33 11.06
CA TYR A 95 4.37 15.02 11.64
C TYR A 95 5.50 14.97 10.61
N GLU A 96 5.19 15.01 9.31
CA GLU A 96 6.13 15.03 8.18
C GLU A 96 7.20 13.93 8.15
N LYS A 97 7.08 12.89 8.97
CA LYS A 97 8.00 11.74 9.01
C LYS A 97 7.75 10.76 7.87
N PHE A 98 8.77 9.96 7.57
CA PHE A 98 8.71 8.96 6.50
C PHE A 98 8.16 7.62 6.99
N THR A 99 8.28 7.34 8.30
CA THR A 99 7.88 6.05 8.87
C THR A 99 7.09 6.23 10.17
N VAL A 100 6.28 5.22 10.51
CA VAL A 100 5.53 5.20 11.78
C VAL A 100 6.46 5.14 13.01
N PRO A 101 7.54 4.33 13.02
CA PRO A 101 8.49 4.31 14.14
C PRO A 101 9.17 5.66 14.41
N GLU A 102 9.36 6.52 13.41
CA GLU A 102 9.88 7.87 13.64
C GLU A 102 8.91 8.75 14.44
N ILE A 103 7.60 8.63 14.17
CA ILE A 103 6.57 9.37 14.92
C ILE A 103 6.53 8.89 16.37
N ILE A 104 6.70 7.59 16.58
CA ILE A 104 6.71 6.99 17.92
C ILE A 104 8.01 7.34 18.65
N GLY A 105 9.15 7.30 17.96
CA GLY A 105 10.46 7.66 18.49
C GLY A 105 10.55 9.11 18.96
N ASP A 106 9.92 10.05 18.24
CA ASP A 106 9.84 11.45 18.66
C ASP A 106 9.03 11.63 19.97
N ARG A 107 8.06 10.75 20.23
CA ARG A 107 7.17 10.83 21.40
C ARG A 107 7.70 10.04 22.61
N TYR A 108 8.30 8.88 22.39
CA TYR A 108 8.65 7.91 23.43
C TYR A 108 10.16 7.63 23.54
N GLY A 109 10.98 8.29 22.72
CA GLY A 109 12.43 8.21 22.76
C GLY A 109 13.04 7.15 21.82
N PRO A 110 14.38 7.07 21.77
CA PRO A 110 15.12 6.27 20.78
C PRO A 110 14.81 4.77 20.83
N ALA A 111 14.49 4.24 22.02
CA ALA A 111 14.14 2.84 22.22
C ALA A 111 12.85 2.42 21.49
N ALA A 112 11.93 3.37 21.27
CA ALA A 112 10.66 3.12 20.57
C ALA A 112 10.74 3.36 19.06
N ARG A 113 11.92 3.75 18.55
CA ARG A 113 12.21 3.94 17.11
C ARG A 113 12.79 2.68 16.46
N LEU A 114 13.30 1.73 17.27
CA LEU A 114 13.94 0.48 16.84
C LEU A 114 12.94 -0.51 16.23
#